data_AF-A0A9X4C7N6-F1
#
_entry.id   AF-A0A9X4C7N6-F1
#
_cell.length_a   1.000
_cell.length_b   1.000
_cell.length_c   1.000
_cell.angle_alpha   90.00
_cell.angle_beta   90.00
_cell.angle_gamma   90.00
#
_symmetry.space_group_name_H-M   'P 1'
#
loop_
_entity.id
_entity.type
_entity.pdbx_description
1 polymer ?
#
loop_
_entity_poly.entity_id
_entity_poly.type
_entity_poly.pdbx_seq_one_letter_code
_entity_poly.pdbx_strand_id
1 'polypeptide(L)' 'MSNKQITVPSEYAESVLGLIEHRIREIGKTYQGAKSNLDDEEITAFRAMARQLGYDFEVLSEGDGFAITRHEFKPVE' A
#
# COMPACT_ATOMS: atom_id res chain seq x y z
N MET A 1 -17.12 -4.11 7.99
CA MET A 1 -16.52 -2.78 8.21
C MET A 1 -17.03 -1.85 7.11
N SER A 2 -17.42 -0.61 7.44
CA SER A 2 -17.89 0.34 6.42
C SER A 2 -16.68 0.86 5.64
N ASN A 3 -16.53 0.47 4.38
CA ASN A 3 -15.45 0.96 3.53
C ASN A 3 -15.76 2.41 3.14
N LYS A 4 -15.14 3.35 3.86
CA LYS A 4 -15.23 4.77 3.53
C LYS A 4 -14.45 4.98 2.22
N GLN A 5 -15.13 5.47 1.19
CA GLN A 5 -14.47 5.90 -0.04
C GLN A 5 -13.69 7.18 0.23
N ILE A 6 -12.45 7.23 -0.25
CA ILE A 6 -11.61 8.40 -0.24
C ILE A 6 -11.66 9.00 -1.64
N THR A 7 -12.13 10.24 -1.75
CA THR A 7 -12.08 11.01 -3.00
C THR A 7 -10.86 11.90 -2.96
N VAL A 8 -9.91 11.68 -3.85
CA VAL A 8 -8.70 12.52 -4.02
C VAL A 8 -8.84 13.26 -5.35
N PRO A 9 -8.65 14.59 -5.40
CA PRO A 9 -8.58 15.30 -6.67
C PRO A 9 -7.46 14.71 -7.54
N SER A 10 -7.70 14.58 -8.85
CA SER A 10 -6.80 13.88 -9.76
C SER A 10 -5.37 14.42 -9.75
N GLU A 11 -5.18 15.73 -9.54
CA GLU A 11 -3.83 16.33 -9.47
C GLU A 11 -3.01 15.85 -8.25
N TYR A 12 -3.65 15.28 -7.23
CA TYR A 12 -2.97 14.78 -6.03
C TYR A 12 -2.87 13.25 -5.98
N ALA A 13 -3.44 12.53 -6.94
CA ALA A 13 -3.45 11.05 -6.93
C ALA A 13 -2.02 10.49 -6.87
N GLU A 14 -1.11 10.99 -7.71
CA GLU A 14 0.30 10.58 -7.71
C GLU A 14 1.01 10.88 -6.38
N SER A 15 0.76 12.06 -5.80
CA SER A 15 1.32 12.44 -4.50
C SER A 15 0.85 11.53 -3.38
N VAL A 16 -0.45 11.17 -3.36
CA VAL A 16 -1.01 10.25 -2.36
C VAL A 16 -0.44 8.85 -2.54
N LEU A 17 -0.31 8.36 -3.78
CA LEU A 17 0.33 7.07 -4.05
C LEU A 17 1.79 7.06 -3.59
N GLY A 18 2.53 8.15 -3.81
CA GLY A 18 3.90 8.30 -3.31
C GLY A 18 4.01 8.28 -1.78
N LEU A 19 3.05 8.90 -1.08
CA LEU A 19 2.98 8.84 0.39
C LEU A 19 2.69 7.42 0.90
N ILE A 20 1.77 6.71 0.24
CA ILE A 20 1.47 5.32 0.55
C ILE A 20 2.71 4.45 0.36
N GLU A 21 3.37 4.55 -0.79
CA GLU A 21 4.58 3.79 -1.08
C GLU A 21 5.69 4.07 -0.06
N HIS A 22 5.93 5.35 0.26
CA HIS A 22 6.92 5.73 1.27
C HIS A 22 6.62 5.09 2.62
N ARG A 23 5.35 5.12 3.07
CA ARG A 23 4.96 4.53 4.35
C ARG A 23 5.17 3.01 4.36
N ILE A 24 4.83 2.31 3.28
CA ILE A 24 5.10 0.87 3.16
C ILE A 24 6.62 0.60 3.25
N ARG A 25 7.47 1.41 2.60
CA ARG A 25 8.94 1.26 2.73
C ARG A 25 9.43 1.44 4.16
N GLU A 26 8.87 2.40 4.90
CA GLU A 26 9.25 2.63 6.30
C GLU A 26 8.87 1.43 7.19
N ILE A 27 7.70 0.82 6.96
CA ILE A 27 7.30 -0.41 7.65
C ILE A 27 8.32 -1.53 7.38
N GLY A 28 8.78 -1.66 6.14
CA GLY A 28 9.76 -2.68 5.75
C GLY A 28 11.04 -2.67 6.58
N LYS A 29 11.51 -1.49 7.01
CA LYS A 29 12.76 -1.35 7.80
C LYS A 29 12.69 -2.03 9.17
N THR A 30 11.50 -2.22 9.72
CA THR A 30 11.28 -2.82 11.04
C THR A 30 10.50 -4.13 10.96
N TYR A 31 10.18 -4.59 9.76
CA TYR A 31 9.31 -5.74 9.54
C TYR A 31 9.97 -7.04 10.01
N GLN A 32 9.26 -7.82 10.83
CA GLN A 32 9.75 -9.08 11.41
C GLN A 32 8.98 -10.31 10.92
N GLY A 33 8.32 -10.23 9.76
CA GLY A 33 7.55 -11.33 9.19
C GLY A 33 6.37 -11.72 10.08
N ALA A 34 6.29 -13.00 10.48
CA ALA A 34 5.16 -13.55 11.25
C ALA A 34 4.90 -12.90 12.63
N LYS A 35 5.77 -12.00 13.09
CA LYS A 35 5.56 -11.22 14.34
C LYS A 35 4.93 -9.84 14.09
N SER A 36 4.79 -9.45 12.83
CA SER A 36 4.42 -8.11 12.37
C SER A 36 2.97 -8.05 11.87
N ASN A 37 2.03 -8.72 12.56
CA ASN A 37 0.61 -8.76 12.15
C ASN A 37 -0.01 -7.36 11.97
N LEU A 38 0.38 -6.38 12.80
CA LEU A 38 -0.09 -4.99 12.67
C LEU A 38 0.47 -4.31 11.42
N ASP A 39 1.71 -4.61 11.05
CA ASP A 39 2.32 -4.10 9.82
C ASP A 39 1.61 -4.69 8.59
N ASP A 40 1.25 -5.97 8.62
CA ASP A 40 0.50 -6.62 7.54
C ASP A 40 -0.91 -6.01 7.37
N GLU A 41 -1.58 -5.70 8.49
CA GLU A 41 -2.87 -5.00 8.48
C GLU A 41 -2.73 -3.58 7.91
N GLU A 42 -1.68 -2.86 8.30
CA GLU A 42 -1.41 -1.50 7.83
C GLU A 42 -1.10 -1.48 6.31
N ILE A 43 -0.25 -2.40 5.84
CA ILE A 43 0.03 -2.59 4.40
C ILE A 43 -1.26 -2.92 3.65
N THR A 44 -2.10 -3.80 4.19
CA THR A 44 -3.39 -4.17 3.58
C THR A 44 -4.32 -2.96 3.46
N ALA A 45 -4.39 -2.12 4.50
CA ALA A 45 -5.19 -0.90 4.46
C ALA A 45 -4.68 0.10 3.41
N PHE A 46 -3.36 0.28 3.32
CA PHE A 46 -2.75 1.15 2.32
C PHE A 46 -2.97 0.68 0.88
N ARG A 47 -2.87 -0.63 0.65
CA ARG A 47 -3.23 -1.23 -0.64
C ARG A 47 -4.70 -0.98 -0.98
N ALA A 48 -5.61 -1.14 -0.02
CA ALA A 48 -7.02 -0.84 -0.23
C ALA A 48 -7.26 0.63 -0.60
N MET A 49 -6.53 1.58 0.00
CA MET A 49 -6.58 2.99 -0.36
C MET A 49 -6.05 3.23 -1.79
N ALA A 50 -4.91 2.63 -2.14
CA ALA A 50 -4.34 2.72 -3.49
C ALA A 50 -5.33 2.20 -4.55
N ARG A 51 -6.04 1.11 -4.26
CA ARG A 51 -7.04 0.52 -5.16
C ARG A 51 -8.20 1.44 -5.45
N GLN A 52 -8.61 2.25 -4.46
CA GLN A 52 -9.61 3.29 -4.68
C GLN A 52 -9.12 4.38 -5.65
N LEU A 53 -7.80 4.54 -5.80
CA LEU A 53 -7.16 5.45 -6.74
C LEU A 53 -6.80 4.78 -8.09
N GLY A 54 -7.17 3.51 -8.29
CA GLY A 54 -6.90 2.77 -9.53
C GLY A 54 -5.53 2.10 -9.59
N TYR A 55 -4.81 2.00 -8.47
CA TYR A 55 -3.49 1.35 -8.39
C TYR A 55 -3.43 0.32 -7.27
N ASP A 56 -2.48 -0.60 -7.33
CA ASP A 56 -2.16 -1.48 -6.20
C ASP A 56 -0.63 -1.58 -6.08
N PHE A 57 -0.19 -2.08 -4.93
CA PHE A 57 1.20 -2.32 -4.62
C PHE A 57 1.44 -3.81 -4.41
N GLU A 58 2.40 -4.35 -5.14
CA GLU A 58 3.03 -5.61 -4.82
C GLU A 58 4.16 -5.32 -3.83
N VAL A 59 4.12 -6.00 -2.67
CA VAL A 59 5.08 -5.83 -1.58
C VAL A 59 5.70 -7.18 -1.29
N LEU A 60 6.99 -7.32 -1.56
CA LEU A 60 7.76 -8.53 -1.34
C LEU A 60 8.83 -8.26 -0.27
N SER A 61 8.97 -9.17 0.69
CA SER A 61 10.07 -9.09 1.64
C SER A 61 11.38 -9.41 0.94
N GLU A 62 12.33 -8.46 0.99
CA GLU A 62 13.64 -8.57 0.37
C GLU A 62 14.70 -8.06 1.36
N GLY A 63 15.56 -8.96 1.84
CA GLY A 63 16.60 -8.65 2.83
C GLY A 63 16.01 -8.04 4.11
N ASP A 64 16.51 -6.86 4.48
CA ASP A 64 16.09 -6.09 5.66
C ASP A 64 14.93 -5.12 5.36
N GLY A 65 14.15 -5.35 4.29
CA GLY A 65 13.09 -4.44 3.87
C GLY A 65 12.07 -5.02 2.89
N PHE A 66 11.49 -4.13 2.09
CA PHE A 66 10.52 -4.47 1.05
C PHE A 66 10.95 -4.01 -0.33
N ALA A 67 10.81 -4.90 -1.31
CA ALA A 67 10.68 -4.54 -2.71
C ALA A 67 9.22 -4.14 -2.97
N ILE A 68 9.00 -2.97 -3.55
CA ILE A 68 7.66 -2.45 -3.82
C ILE A 68 7.51 -2.14 -5.30
N THR A 69 6.49 -2.72 -5.93
CA THR A 69 6.11 -2.43 -7.31
C THR A 69 4.70 -1.86 -7.34
N ARG A 70 4.57 -0.64 -7.86
CA ARG A 70 3.26 -0.02 -8.13
C ARG A 70 2.77 -0.44 -9.50
N HIS A 71 1.51 -0.87 -9.59
CA HIS A 71 0.89 -1.24 -10.85
C HIS A 71 -0.57 -0.76 -10.91
N GLU A 72 -1.12 -0.62 -12.11
CA GLU A 72 -2.55 -0.35 -12.27
C GLU A 72 -3.36 -1.46 -11.62
N PHE A 73 -4.38 -1.08 -10.85
CA PHE A 73 -5.33 -2.03 -10.27
C PHE A 73 -6.43 -2.32 -11.28
N LYS A 74 -6.44 -3.55 -11.78
CA LYS A 74 -7.55 -4.09 -12.56
C LYS A 74 -8.32 -5.04 -11.64
N PRO A 75 -9.56 -4.73 -11.26
CA PRO A 75 -10.38 -5.68 -10.53
C PRO A 75 -10.49 -6.96 -11.37
N VAL A 76 -10.14 -8.10 -10.78
CA VAL A 76 -10.40 -9.39 -11.44
C VAL A 76 -11.91 -9.60 -11.34
N GLU A 77 -12.59 -9.70 -12.48
CA GLU A 77 -14.03 -10.00 -12.59
C GLU A 77 -14.40 -11.35 -11.95
#